data_AF-A0A0L8GDV6-F1
#
_entry.id   AF-A0A0L8GDV6-F1
#
_cell.length_a   1.000
_cell.length_b   1.000
_cell.length_c   1.000
_cell.angle_alpha   90.00
_cell.angle_beta   90.00
_cell.angle_gamma   90.00
#
_symmetry.space_group_name_H-M   'P 1'
#
loop_
_entity.id
_entity.type
_entity.pdbx_description
1 polymer ?
#
loop_
_entity_poly.entity_id
_entity_poly.type
_entity_poly.pdbx_seq_one_letter_code
_entity_poly.pdbx_strand_id
1 'polypeptide(L)'
;MPSADYFTSKEHEDKLNAYKKFAENVAITLGATSSEAEKQIDEAIKLEIQIANITEPSEGRRDYETMYKKFTIEELTNKLPEFDWLKYLTETFSAANITLTTEQPVVVYALDFLTNLVQILKVTPKKTLANYLVWRIIMNRVNNLPKKYRDMKKDYHERIFGQQSETPRWRECATFVADNLGNAIGRLFIANYFDEEAKKSAKEMIQNIREAFNELLHEVEWMDSSTIEVAQEKANAIVERIGYPPYILNDTVLTNMYYHVDYQSDFYFENVLTTIKWNAMINLKQLGQPVDNEEWLTPPAVVNAFYSSTKNEILFPAGILQPPFYSKGYPKFMNYGGIGMVIGHEITHGFDDKGRQYDKDGNLKQWWDDVVIERFKNQTQCMIEQYGNYLVPEANMNVRITSTFHSSMPPFIN
;
A
#
# COMPACT_ATOMS: atom_id res chain seq x y z
N MET A 1 11.08 -11.07 -5.15
CA MET A 1 11.34 -11.18 -3.70
C MET A 1 10.59 -10.07 -2.95
N PRO A 2 10.40 -10.17 -1.62
CA PRO A 2 9.64 -9.20 -0.82
C PRO A 2 10.23 -7.79 -0.77
N SER A 3 11.55 -7.66 -0.70
CA SER A 3 12.27 -6.38 -0.62
C SER A 3 13.65 -6.47 -1.27
N ALA A 4 14.31 -5.33 -1.47
CA ALA A 4 15.59 -5.25 -2.19
C ALA A 4 16.73 -6.01 -1.49
N ASP A 5 16.73 -6.03 -0.15
CA ASP A 5 17.68 -6.76 0.71
C ASP A 5 17.72 -8.27 0.45
N TYR A 6 16.62 -8.89 0.03
CA TYR A 6 16.58 -10.30 -0.37
C TYR A 6 17.44 -10.63 -1.60
N PHE A 7 17.81 -9.63 -2.39
CA PHE A 7 18.69 -9.80 -3.55
C PHE A 7 20.15 -9.51 -3.23
N THR A 8 20.43 -8.79 -2.14
CA THR A 8 21.75 -8.22 -1.86
C THR A 8 22.42 -8.82 -0.62
N SER A 9 21.64 -9.36 0.32
CA SER A 9 22.13 -9.98 1.54
C SER A 9 22.47 -11.46 1.36
N LYS A 10 23.63 -11.88 1.88
CA LYS A 10 24.04 -13.30 1.94
C LYS A 10 23.10 -14.16 2.80
N GLU A 11 22.43 -13.55 3.78
CA GLU A 11 21.47 -14.24 4.66
C GLU A 11 20.20 -14.69 3.92
N HIS A 12 20.03 -14.30 2.66
CA HIS A 12 18.87 -14.61 1.83
C HIS A 12 19.24 -15.41 0.57
N GLU A 13 20.48 -15.90 0.49
CA GLU A 13 20.98 -16.68 -0.65
C GLU A 13 20.13 -17.92 -0.92
N ASP A 14 19.69 -18.63 0.13
CA ASP A 14 18.83 -19.79 0.01
C ASP A 14 17.45 -19.43 -0.59
N LYS A 15 16.90 -18.27 -0.20
CA LYS A 15 15.62 -17.76 -0.71
C LYS A 15 15.74 -17.29 -2.16
N LEU A 16 16.84 -16.64 -2.51
CA LEU A 16 17.15 -16.22 -3.88
C LEU A 16 17.33 -17.44 -4.80
N ASN A 17 18.01 -18.49 -4.33
CA ASN A 17 18.18 -19.74 -5.07
C ASN A 17 16.83 -20.44 -5.32
N ALA A 18 15.94 -20.46 -4.33
CA ALA A 18 14.59 -21.01 -4.51
C ALA A 18 13.75 -20.19 -5.50
N TYR A 19 13.89 -18.86 -5.48
CA TYR A 19 13.26 -17.98 -6.46
C TYR A 19 13.74 -18.27 -7.89
N LYS A 20 15.06 -18.43 -8.08
CA LYS A 20 15.65 -18.84 -9.35
C LYS A 20 15.12 -20.19 -9.83
N LYS A 21 15.13 -21.19 -8.94
CA LYS A 21 14.64 -22.55 -9.27
C LYS A 21 13.17 -22.55 -9.66
N PHE A 22 12.35 -21.77 -8.97
CA PHE A 22 10.96 -21.58 -9.31
C PHE A 22 10.79 -21.02 -10.73
N ALA A 23 11.52 -19.97 -11.08
CA ALA A 23 11.47 -19.36 -12.40
C ALA A 23 11.91 -20.33 -13.53
N GLU A 24 12.99 -21.07 -13.31
CA GLU A 24 13.47 -22.11 -14.24
C GLU A 24 12.42 -23.20 -14.48
N ASN A 25 11.85 -23.75 -13.41
CA ASN A 25 10.87 -24.83 -13.49
C ASN A 25 9.63 -24.41 -14.28
N VAL A 26 9.17 -23.16 -14.07
CA VAL A 26 8.06 -22.60 -14.85
C VAL A 26 8.45 -22.44 -16.32
N ALA A 27 9.64 -21.91 -16.62
CA ALA A 27 10.10 -21.75 -18.01
C ALA A 27 10.19 -23.09 -18.75
N ILE A 28 10.74 -24.13 -18.11
CA ILE A 28 10.81 -25.50 -18.67
C ILE A 28 9.41 -26.04 -18.93
N THR A 29 8.48 -25.84 -18.00
CA THR A 29 7.08 -26.28 -18.15
C THR A 29 6.36 -25.58 -19.29
N LEU A 30 6.78 -24.36 -19.63
CA LEU A 30 6.27 -23.57 -20.76
C LEU A 30 7.03 -23.86 -22.07
N GLY A 31 7.95 -24.83 -22.09
CA GLY A 31 8.57 -25.36 -23.30
C GLY A 31 10.04 -24.98 -23.53
N ALA A 32 10.69 -24.28 -22.60
CA ALA A 32 12.14 -24.02 -22.69
C ALA A 32 12.95 -25.29 -22.42
N THR A 33 14.10 -25.45 -23.07
CA THR A 33 15.06 -26.49 -22.66
C THR A 33 15.70 -26.13 -21.32
N SER A 34 16.16 -27.12 -20.54
CA SER A 34 16.78 -26.85 -19.23
C SER A 34 17.97 -25.89 -19.32
N SER A 35 18.82 -26.04 -20.34
CA SER A 35 19.98 -25.17 -20.54
C SER A 35 19.58 -23.74 -20.92
N GLU A 36 18.54 -23.56 -21.74
CA GLU A 36 18.03 -22.23 -22.07
C GLU A 36 17.35 -21.57 -20.87
N ALA A 37 16.58 -22.32 -20.10
CA ALA A 37 15.90 -21.84 -18.90
C ALA A 37 16.91 -21.34 -17.88
N GLU A 38 17.91 -22.15 -17.52
CA GLU A 38 18.96 -21.79 -16.57
C GLU A 38 19.66 -20.48 -16.99
N LYS A 39 20.17 -20.43 -18.22
CA LYS A 39 20.89 -19.26 -18.73
C LYS A 39 20.02 -18.00 -18.76
N GLN A 40 18.82 -18.09 -19.31
CA GLN A 40 17.96 -16.92 -19.55
C GLN A 40 17.33 -16.41 -18.25
N ILE A 41 16.99 -17.29 -17.31
CA ILE A 41 16.54 -16.89 -15.97
C ILE A 41 17.68 -16.27 -15.19
N ASP A 42 18.91 -16.78 -15.29
CA ASP A 42 20.07 -16.16 -14.66
C ASP A 42 20.32 -14.73 -15.15
N GLU A 43 20.23 -14.49 -16.45
CA GLU A 43 20.34 -13.15 -17.01
C GLU A 43 19.23 -12.22 -16.51
N ALA A 44 17.98 -12.70 -16.42
CA ALA A 44 16.85 -11.94 -15.91
C ALA A 44 16.97 -11.63 -14.40
N ILE A 45 17.43 -12.58 -13.59
CA ILE A 45 17.63 -12.38 -12.15
C ILE A 45 18.81 -11.45 -11.89
N LYS A 46 19.90 -11.53 -12.67
CA LYS A 46 21.00 -10.57 -12.59
C LYS A 46 20.54 -9.14 -12.88
N LEU A 47 19.65 -8.95 -13.86
CA LEU A 47 19.00 -7.66 -14.09
C LEU A 47 18.17 -7.23 -12.87
N GLU A 48 17.37 -8.13 -12.30
CA GLU A 48 16.56 -7.81 -11.12
C GLU A 48 17.42 -7.42 -9.90
N ILE A 49 18.57 -8.07 -9.70
CA ILE A 49 19.56 -7.69 -8.67
C ILE A 49 20.11 -6.29 -8.93
N GLN A 50 20.44 -5.93 -10.18
CA GLN A 50 20.90 -4.57 -10.51
C GLN A 50 19.82 -3.52 -10.20
N ILE A 51 18.56 -3.81 -10.51
CA ILE A 51 17.42 -2.94 -10.20
C ILE A 51 17.23 -2.83 -8.68
N ALA A 52 17.33 -3.95 -7.95
CA ALA A 52 17.23 -3.95 -6.49
C ALA A 52 18.34 -3.11 -5.83
N ASN A 53 19.58 -3.18 -6.33
CA ASN A 53 20.71 -2.41 -5.81
C ASN A 53 20.54 -0.89 -5.92
N ILE A 54 19.81 -0.40 -6.92
CA ILE A 54 19.56 1.05 -7.10
C ILE A 54 18.24 1.49 -6.46
N THR A 55 17.48 0.57 -5.85
CA THR A 55 16.20 0.88 -5.21
C THR A 55 16.45 1.42 -3.81
N GLU A 56 15.99 2.65 -3.56
CA GLU A 56 16.09 3.27 -2.24
C GLU A 56 15.37 2.43 -1.17
N PRO A 57 16.04 2.10 -0.04
CA PRO A 57 15.42 1.44 1.09
C PRO A 57 14.15 2.15 1.57
N SER A 58 13.26 1.43 2.25
CA SER A 58 11.99 2.01 2.73
C SER A 58 12.15 3.22 3.66
N GLU A 59 13.27 3.25 4.38
CA GLU A 59 13.71 4.25 5.33
C GLU A 59 13.99 5.59 4.65
N GLY A 60 14.62 5.56 3.47
CA GLY A 60 14.89 6.75 2.65
C GLY A 60 13.65 7.27 1.90
N ARG A 61 12.50 6.57 2.00
CA ARG A 61 11.27 6.85 1.24
C ARG A 61 10.13 7.40 2.09
N ARG A 62 10.45 8.21 3.11
CA ARG A 62 9.47 8.72 4.11
C ARG A 62 9.32 10.23 4.13
N ASP A 63 10.29 10.95 3.58
CA ASP A 63 10.26 12.40 3.43
C ASP A 63 9.62 12.74 2.07
N TYR A 64 8.29 12.92 2.07
CA TYR A 64 7.53 13.22 0.86
C TYR A 64 7.86 14.61 0.31
N GLU A 65 8.17 15.59 1.17
CA GLU A 65 8.57 16.94 0.76
C GLU A 65 9.83 16.89 -0.14
N THR A 66 10.82 16.10 0.24
CA THR A 66 12.03 15.91 -0.57
C THR A 66 11.80 15.02 -1.79
N MET A 67 11.02 13.95 -1.65
CA MET A 67 10.77 13.00 -2.75
C MET A 67 9.85 13.57 -3.83
N TYR A 68 8.91 14.45 -3.48
CA TYR A 68 7.94 15.00 -4.42
C TYR A 68 8.63 15.94 -5.41
N LYS A 69 9.01 15.42 -6.58
CA LYS A 69 9.55 16.22 -7.70
C LYS A 69 8.53 16.30 -8.82
N LYS A 70 7.98 17.49 -9.05
CA LYS A 70 7.03 17.75 -10.14
C LYS A 70 7.78 18.24 -11.37
N PHE A 71 7.50 17.64 -12.52
CA PHE A 71 8.00 18.02 -13.83
C PHE A 71 6.85 18.08 -14.83
N THR A 72 7.01 18.77 -15.95
CA THR A 72 6.26 18.44 -17.17
C THR A 72 6.88 17.20 -17.85
N ILE A 73 6.14 16.55 -18.76
CA ILE A 73 6.71 15.45 -19.56
C ILE A 73 7.93 15.94 -20.35
N GLU A 74 7.89 17.18 -20.86
CA GLU A 74 9.02 17.80 -21.55
C GLU A 74 10.25 17.97 -20.65
N GLU A 75 10.07 18.53 -19.45
CA GLU A 75 11.15 18.71 -18.48
C GLU A 75 11.76 17.36 -18.09
N LEU A 76 10.92 16.34 -17.87
CA LEU A 76 11.39 14.98 -17.57
C LEU A 76 12.18 14.38 -18.74
N THR A 77 11.71 14.58 -19.98
CA THR A 77 12.38 14.09 -21.19
C THR A 77 13.73 14.78 -21.39
N ASN A 78 13.82 16.09 -21.15
CA ASN A 78 15.07 16.83 -21.20
C ASN A 78 16.06 16.38 -20.12
N LYS A 79 15.54 16.02 -18.94
CA LYS A 79 16.35 15.58 -17.81
C LYS A 79 16.85 14.15 -17.94
N LEU A 80 16.04 13.25 -18.50
CA LEU A 80 16.32 11.82 -18.70
C LEU A 80 16.05 11.42 -20.16
N PRO A 81 16.88 11.86 -21.12
CA PRO A 81 16.64 11.71 -22.55
C PRO A 81 16.82 10.28 -23.07
N GLU A 82 17.38 9.37 -22.27
CA GLU A 82 17.60 7.97 -22.66
C GLU A 82 16.31 7.15 -22.80
N PHE A 83 15.17 7.67 -22.36
CA PHE A 83 13.88 7.00 -22.42
C PHE A 83 12.81 7.93 -23.03
N ASP A 84 11.99 7.38 -23.94
CA ASP A 84 10.92 8.13 -24.61
C ASP A 84 9.67 8.19 -23.71
N TRP A 85 9.71 9.11 -22.74
CA TRP A 85 8.66 9.30 -21.74
C TRP A 85 7.32 9.69 -22.35
N LEU A 86 7.32 10.61 -23.32
CA LEU A 86 6.10 11.04 -23.99
C LEU A 86 5.42 9.87 -24.68
N LYS A 87 6.18 9.07 -25.43
CA LYS A 87 5.63 7.88 -26.08
C LYS A 87 5.10 6.87 -25.08
N TYR A 88 5.89 6.52 -24.06
CA TYR A 88 5.48 5.55 -23.05
C TYR A 88 4.18 5.96 -22.33
N LEU A 89 4.10 7.21 -21.89
CA LEU A 89 2.91 7.72 -21.21
C LEU A 89 1.73 7.83 -22.17
N THR A 90 1.92 8.33 -23.39
CA THR A 90 0.84 8.43 -24.39
C THR A 90 0.30 7.05 -24.77
N GLU A 91 1.16 6.06 -25.02
CA GLU A 91 0.74 4.68 -25.29
C GLU A 91 -0.04 4.09 -24.10
N THR A 92 0.42 4.32 -22.87
CA THR A 92 -0.25 3.84 -21.66
C THR A 92 -1.65 4.46 -21.50
N PHE A 93 -1.76 5.78 -21.62
CA PHE A 93 -3.01 6.52 -21.43
C PHE A 93 -3.98 6.41 -22.62
N SER A 94 -3.49 6.06 -23.82
CA SER A 94 -4.33 5.77 -24.98
C SER A 94 -5.30 4.60 -24.73
N ALA A 95 -4.93 3.65 -23.86
CA ALA A 95 -5.82 2.56 -23.44
C ALA A 95 -7.09 3.05 -22.74
N ALA A 96 -7.06 4.26 -22.18
CA ALA A 96 -8.18 4.95 -21.55
C ALA A 96 -8.79 6.06 -22.44
N ASN A 97 -8.37 6.16 -23.70
CA ASN A 97 -8.72 7.25 -24.63
C ASN A 97 -8.32 8.65 -24.11
N ILE A 98 -7.22 8.73 -23.38
CA ILE A 98 -6.67 9.99 -22.87
C ILE A 98 -5.45 10.37 -23.71
N THR A 99 -5.47 11.57 -24.26
CA THR A 99 -4.35 12.16 -24.99
C THR A 99 -3.56 13.05 -24.06
N LEU A 100 -2.25 12.80 -23.96
CA LEU A 100 -1.34 13.61 -23.16
C LEU A 100 -0.59 14.62 -24.05
N THR A 101 -0.22 15.75 -23.47
CA THR A 101 0.64 16.76 -24.09
C THR A 101 1.99 16.80 -23.37
N THR A 102 2.99 17.44 -23.97
CA THR A 102 4.32 17.62 -23.37
C THR A 102 4.28 18.41 -22.06
N GLU A 103 3.28 19.28 -21.91
CA GLU A 103 3.04 20.10 -20.71
C GLU A 103 2.36 19.36 -19.57
N GLN A 104 1.97 18.10 -19.77
CA GLN A 104 1.30 17.31 -18.75
C GLN A 104 2.20 17.20 -17.50
N PRO A 105 1.73 17.60 -16.30
CA PRO A 105 2.50 17.43 -15.08
C PRO A 105 2.61 15.96 -14.69
N VAL A 106 3.80 15.56 -14.24
CA VAL A 106 4.16 14.25 -13.71
C VAL A 106 4.92 14.43 -12.40
N VAL A 107 4.53 13.67 -11.38
CA VAL A 107 5.25 13.61 -10.11
C VAL A 107 6.19 12.41 -10.12
N VAL A 108 7.48 12.64 -9.86
CA VAL A 108 8.54 11.64 -9.81
C VAL A 108 9.04 11.54 -8.38
N TYR A 109 8.68 10.45 -7.69
CA TYR A 109 9.11 10.21 -6.30
C TYR A 109 10.53 9.68 -6.14
N ALA A 110 11.09 9.06 -7.18
CA ALA A 110 12.36 8.34 -7.14
C ALA A 110 13.23 8.71 -8.34
N LEU A 111 13.61 9.99 -8.43
CA LEU A 111 14.36 10.52 -9.56
C LEU A 111 15.73 9.84 -9.73
N ASP A 112 16.46 9.60 -8.64
CA ASP A 112 17.77 8.94 -8.69
C ASP A 112 17.64 7.47 -9.12
N PHE A 113 16.59 6.77 -8.68
CA PHE A 113 16.27 5.44 -9.18
C PHE A 113 16.02 5.46 -10.69
N LEU A 114 15.20 6.37 -11.21
CA LEU A 114 14.94 6.46 -12.65
C LEU A 114 16.20 6.80 -13.45
N THR A 115 17.03 7.71 -12.93
CA THR A 115 18.31 8.11 -13.54
C THR A 115 19.24 6.90 -13.71
N ASN A 116 19.36 6.06 -12.68
CA ASN A 116 20.17 4.85 -12.76
C ASN A 116 19.51 3.74 -13.59
N LEU A 117 18.19 3.59 -13.49
CA LEU A 117 17.43 2.59 -14.20
C LEU A 117 17.59 2.76 -15.72
N VAL A 118 17.46 3.98 -16.25
CA VAL A 118 17.57 4.19 -17.71
C VAL A 118 18.97 3.80 -18.25
N GLN A 119 20.03 3.96 -17.44
CA GLN A 119 21.37 3.50 -17.82
C GLN A 119 21.47 1.97 -17.84
N ILE A 120 20.88 1.29 -16.85
CA ILE A 120 20.79 -0.19 -16.82
C ILE A 120 20.02 -0.69 -18.05
N LEU A 121 18.86 -0.10 -18.34
CA LEU A 121 18.02 -0.50 -19.47
C LEU A 121 18.73 -0.33 -20.81
N LYS A 122 19.50 0.75 -20.98
CA LYS A 122 20.24 1.06 -22.22
C LYS A 122 21.29 0.01 -22.57
N VAL A 123 21.98 -0.55 -21.57
CA VAL A 123 23.04 -1.55 -21.79
C VAL A 123 22.52 -3.00 -21.75
N THR A 124 21.31 -3.21 -21.25
CA THR A 124 20.73 -4.56 -21.12
C THR A 124 20.22 -5.08 -22.47
N PRO A 125 20.56 -6.32 -22.88
CA PRO A 125 20.04 -6.90 -24.10
C PRO A 125 18.50 -6.95 -24.11
N LYS A 126 17.87 -6.59 -25.23
CA LYS A 126 16.40 -6.58 -25.39
C LYS A 126 15.75 -7.92 -25.03
N LYS A 127 16.42 -9.04 -25.32
CA LYS A 127 15.94 -10.38 -24.97
C LYS A 127 15.87 -10.57 -23.44
N THR A 128 16.90 -10.13 -22.71
CA THR A 128 16.92 -10.18 -21.24
C THR A 128 15.83 -9.30 -20.63
N LEU A 129 15.63 -8.08 -21.18
CA LEU A 129 14.53 -7.20 -20.78
C LEU A 129 13.16 -7.87 -20.99
N ALA A 130 12.92 -8.42 -22.18
CA ALA A 130 11.67 -9.12 -22.49
C ALA A 130 11.44 -10.31 -21.56
N ASN A 131 12.47 -11.13 -21.33
CA ASN A 131 12.39 -12.28 -20.42
C ASN A 131 12.07 -11.87 -18.99
N TYR A 132 12.70 -10.81 -18.47
CA TYR A 132 12.42 -10.26 -17.15
C TYR A 132 10.96 -9.78 -17.05
N LEU A 133 10.49 -8.99 -18.00
CA LEU A 133 9.11 -8.48 -18.01
C LEU A 133 8.08 -9.62 -18.08
N VAL A 134 8.31 -10.59 -18.97
CA VAL A 134 7.45 -11.79 -19.10
C VAL A 134 7.45 -12.61 -17.82
N TRP A 135 8.61 -12.80 -17.19
CA TRP A 135 8.70 -13.50 -15.91
C TRP A 135 7.91 -12.79 -14.81
N ARG A 136 8.02 -11.46 -14.70
CA ARG A 136 7.24 -10.68 -13.72
C ARG A 136 5.72 -10.83 -13.92
N ILE A 137 5.26 -10.94 -15.17
CA ILE A 137 3.85 -11.23 -15.48
C ILE A 137 3.50 -12.66 -15.06
N ILE A 138 4.27 -13.65 -15.50
CA ILE A 138 4.01 -15.08 -15.23
C ILE A 138 3.99 -15.35 -13.73
N MET A 139 4.98 -14.85 -12.98
CA MET A 139 5.12 -15.05 -11.54
C MET A 139 3.85 -14.63 -10.79
N ASN A 140 3.23 -13.52 -11.19
CA ASN A 140 2.00 -13.04 -10.58
C ASN A 140 0.78 -13.90 -10.96
N ARG A 141 0.81 -14.60 -12.10
CA ARG A 141 -0.29 -15.44 -12.59
C ARG A 141 -0.22 -16.90 -12.16
N VAL A 142 0.92 -17.38 -11.66
CA VAL A 142 1.09 -18.80 -11.25
C VAL A 142 -0.01 -19.27 -10.29
N ASN A 143 -0.45 -18.41 -9.36
CA ASN A 143 -1.51 -18.73 -8.40
C ASN A 143 -2.89 -18.96 -9.08
N ASN A 144 -3.09 -18.49 -10.31
CA ASN A 144 -4.36 -18.61 -11.04
C ASN A 144 -4.36 -19.79 -12.03
N LEU A 145 -3.30 -20.59 -12.05
CA LEU A 145 -3.12 -21.70 -12.98
C LEU A 145 -3.40 -23.07 -12.32
N PRO A 146 -3.52 -24.15 -13.11
CA PRO A 146 -3.67 -25.51 -12.58
C PRO A 146 -2.59 -25.87 -11.54
N LYS A 147 -2.92 -26.79 -10.65
CA LYS A 147 -2.09 -27.20 -9.50
C LYS A 147 -0.61 -27.44 -9.87
N LYS A 148 -0.31 -28.02 -11.03
CA LYS A 148 1.06 -28.26 -11.50
C LYS A 148 1.95 -27.01 -11.50
N TYR A 149 1.39 -25.83 -11.80
CA TYR A 149 2.12 -24.56 -11.77
C TYR A 149 2.22 -24.03 -10.34
N ARG A 150 1.12 -24.09 -9.57
CA ARG A 150 1.10 -23.65 -8.16
C ARG A 150 2.09 -24.44 -7.30
N ASP A 151 2.25 -25.74 -7.58
CA ASP A 151 3.21 -26.61 -6.89
C ASP A 151 4.66 -26.15 -7.08
N MET A 152 5.02 -25.57 -8.23
CA MET A 152 6.39 -25.09 -8.51
C MET A 152 6.80 -23.91 -7.62
N LYS A 153 5.83 -23.18 -7.08
CA LYS A 153 6.06 -22.02 -6.19
C LYS A 153 6.26 -22.44 -4.72
N LYS A 154 5.95 -23.67 -4.34
CA LYS A 154 5.88 -24.08 -2.92
C LYS A 154 7.17 -23.90 -2.14
N ASP A 155 8.27 -24.46 -2.62
CA ASP A 155 9.58 -24.34 -1.95
C ASP A 155 10.00 -22.86 -1.82
N TYR A 156 9.80 -22.07 -2.87
CA TYR A 156 10.02 -20.62 -2.81
C TYR A 156 9.13 -19.94 -1.75
N HIS A 157 7.83 -20.23 -1.75
CA HIS A 157 6.87 -19.61 -0.84
C HIS A 157 7.16 -20.01 0.62
N GLU A 158 7.49 -21.27 0.87
CA GLU A 158 7.85 -21.79 2.18
C GLU A 158 9.10 -21.10 2.73
N ARG A 159 10.15 -20.93 1.93
CA ARG A 159 11.37 -20.25 2.37
C ARG A 159 11.19 -18.76 2.65
N ILE A 160 10.22 -18.12 1.99
CA ILE A 160 9.92 -16.70 2.21
C ILE A 160 9.00 -16.51 3.43
N PHE A 161 7.96 -17.33 3.57
CA PHE A 161 6.86 -17.07 4.51
C PHE A 161 6.74 -18.11 5.63
N GLY A 162 7.52 -19.19 5.60
CA GLY A 162 7.44 -20.31 6.56
C GLY A 162 6.18 -21.16 6.45
N GLN A 163 5.28 -20.85 5.51
CA GLN A 163 3.99 -21.53 5.35
C GLN A 163 4.11 -22.75 4.44
N GLN A 164 3.87 -23.95 4.99
CA GLN A 164 3.91 -25.21 4.22
C GLN A 164 2.58 -25.60 3.56
N SER A 165 1.43 -25.15 4.07
CA SER A 165 0.12 -25.57 3.56
C SER A 165 -0.52 -24.52 2.63
N GLU A 166 -0.98 -24.95 1.45
CA GLU A 166 -1.82 -24.12 0.57
C GLU A 166 -3.06 -23.62 1.30
N THR A 167 -3.42 -22.36 1.07
CA THR A 167 -4.69 -21.80 1.53
C THR A 167 -5.84 -22.60 0.93
N PRO A 168 -6.90 -22.94 1.71
CA PRO A 168 -8.06 -23.63 1.16
C PRO A 168 -8.66 -22.85 -0.01
N ARG A 169 -9.01 -23.56 -1.09
CA ARG A 169 -9.45 -22.93 -2.35
C ARG A 169 -10.63 -21.98 -2.19
N TRP A 170 -11.60 -22.33 -1.35
CA TRP A 170 -12.75 -21.44 -1.10
C TRP A 170 -12.32 -20.10 -0.49
N ARG A 171 -11.26 -20.09 0.33
CA ARG A 171 -10.71 -18.88 0.94
C ARG A 171 -9.95 -18.06 -0.10
N GLU A 172 -9.17 -18.69 -0.97
CA GLU A 172 -8.54 -18.00 -2.11
C GLU A 172 -9.60 -17.34 -3.01
N CYS A 173 -10.68 -18.06 -3.34
CA CYS A 173 -11.79 -17.52 -4.14
C CYS A 173 -12.52 -16.38 -3.41
N ALA A 174 -12.81 -16.54 -2.12
CA ALA A 174 -13.48 -15.50 -1.33
C ALA A 174 -12.62 -14.23 -1.24
N THR A 175 -11.32 -14.37 -0.98
CA THR A 175 -10.37 -13.25 -0.99
C THR A 175 -10.31 -12.58 -2.36
N PHE A 176 -10.19 -13.35 -3.44
CA PHE A 176 -10.17 -12.78 -4.79
C PHE A 176 -11.42 -11.94 -5.10
N VAL A 177 -12.61 -12.44 -4.73
CA VAL A 177 -13.85 -11.69 -4.95
C VAL A 177 -13.94 -10.47 -4.01
N ALA A 178 -13.51 -10.59 -2.76
CA ALA A 178 -13.48 -9.47 -1.81
C ALA A 178 -12.54 -8.34 -2.25
N ASP A 179 -11.35 -8.68 -2.77
CA ASP A 179 -10.34 -7.71 -3.21
C ASP A 179 -10.79 -6.92 -4.46
N ASN A 180 -11.63 -7.52 -5.32
CA ASN A 180 -11.99 -6.94 -6.61
C ASN A 180 -13.44 -6.45 -6.70
N LEU A 181 -14.34 -7.04 -5.92
CA LEU A 181 -15.76 -6.67 -5.82
C LEU A 181 -16.11 -6.24 -4.38
N GLY A 182 -15.18 -5.50 -3.76
CA GLY A 182 -15.23 -5.18 -2.33
C GLY A 182 -16.51 -4.49 -1.86
N ASN A 183 -17.09 -3.57 -2.64
CA ASN A 183 -18.36 -2.92 -2.27
C ASN A 183 -19.54 -3.88 -2.33
N ALA A 184 -19.57 -4.79 -3.31
CA ALA A 184 -20.63 -5.80 -3.42
C ALA A 184 -20.55 -6.81 -2.27
N ILE A 185 -19.35 -7.31 -1.96
CA ILE A 185 -19.13 -8.19 -0.81
C ILE A 185 -19.38 -7.45 0.51
N GLY A 186 -18.96 -6.19 0.60
CA GLY A 186 -19.22 -5.32 1.73
C GLY A 186 -20.71 -5.20 2.03
N ARG A 187 -21.55 -4.97 1.01
CA ARG A 187 -23.01 -4.93 1.16
C ARG A 187 -23.56 -6.22 1.76
N LEU A 188 -23.12 -7.38 1.24
CA LEU A 188 -23.53 -8.68 1.77
C LEU A 188 -23.05 -8.86 3.22
N PHE A 189 -21.83 -8.46 3.53
CA PHE A 189 -21.27 -8.55 4.86
C PHE A 189 -22.08 -7.71 5.88
N ILE A 190 -22.39 -6.46 5.55
CA ILE A 190 -23.15 -5.56 6.41
C ILE A 190 -24.53 -6.14 6.70
N ALA A 191 -25.23 -6.60 5.67
CA ALA A 191 -26.58 -7.15 5.80
C ALA A 191 -26.67 -8.37 6.74
N ASN A 192 -25.57 -9.10 6.93
CA ASN A 192 -25.56 -10.33 7.72
C ASN A 192 -24.83 -10.20 9.06
N TYR A 193 -23.88 -9.28 9.20
CA TYR A 193 -22.93 -9.29 10.32
C TYR A 193 -22.70 -7.93 11.01
N PHE A 194 -23.15 -6.82 10.44
CA PHE A 194 -22.88 -5.50 11.01
C PHE A 194 -24.04 -4.96 11.85
N ASP A 195 -23.74 -4.48 13.05
CA ASP A 195 -24.69 -3.85 13.97
C ASP A 195 -24.55 -2.32 13.90
N GLU A 196 -25.63 -1.61 13.62
CA GLU A 196 -25.65 -0.13 13.59
C GLU A 196 -25.29 0.49 14.95
N GLU A 197 -25.50 -0.23 16.05
CA GLU A 197 -25.07 0.22 17.38
C GLU A 197 -23.53 0.35 17.46
N ALA A 198 -22.79 -0.49 16.73
CA ALA A 198 -21.33 -0.42 16.64
C ALA A 198 -20.89 0.89 15.97
N LYS A 199 -21.61 1.31 14.91
CA LYS A 199 -21.36 2.57 14.21
C LYS A 199 -21.55 3.78 15.13
N LYS A 200 -22.64 3.79 15.90
CA LYS A 200 -22.92 4.86 16.85
C LYS A 200 -21.86 4.92 17.96
N SER A 201 -21.50 3.76 18.53
CA SER A 201 -20.51 3.67 19.59
C SER A 201 -19.12 4.14 19.12
N ALA A 202 -18.71 3.73 17.91
CA ALA A 202 -17.45 4.17 17.33
C ALA A 202 -17.42 5.69 17.11
N LYS A 203 -18.53 6.28 16.65
CA LYS A 203 -18.64 7.73 16.50
C LYS A 203 -18.48 8.48 17.82
N GLU A 204 -19.13 8.00 18.88
CA GLU A 204 -18.97 8.58 20.22
C GLU A 204 -17.52 8.45 20.72
N MET A 205 -16.87 7.31 20.52
CA MET A 205 -15.46 7.13 20.90
C MET A 205 -14.51 8.02 20.11
N ILE A 206 -14.72 8.20 18.80
CA ILE A 206 -13.94 9.12 17.96
C ILE A 206 -14.00 10.54 18.50
N GLN A 207 -15.20 11.02 18.85
CA GLN A 207 -15.35 12.35 19.45
C GLN A 207 -14.55 12.47 20.75
N ASN A 208 -14.75 11.53 21.69
CA ASN A 208 -14.05 11.57 22.99
C ASN A 208 -12.53 11.51 22.84
N ILE A 209 -12.02 10.69 21.92
CA ILE A 209 -10.57 10.54 21.71
C ILE A 209 -9.99 11.76 20.99
N ARG A 210 -10.72 12.38 20.07
CA ARG A 210 -10.32 13.65 19.44
C ARG A 210 -10.25 14.78 20.48
N GLU A 211 -11.22 14.84 21.40
CA GLU A 211 -11.21 15.79 22.52
C GLU A 211 -9.99 15.56 23.41
N ALA A 212 -9.73 14.31 23.83
CA ALA A 212 -8.54 13.97 24.62
C ALA A 212 -7.22 14.27 23.88
N PHE A 213 -7.16 14.04 22.57
CA PHE A 213 -5.99 14.40 21.75
C PHE A 213 -5.74 15.91 21.75
N ASN A 214 -6.79 16.72 21.62
CA ASN A 214 -6.68 18.17 21.69
C ASN A 214 -6.25 18.67 23.07
N GLU A 215 -6.67 18.01 24.15
CA GLU A 215 -6.20 18.29 25.52
C GLU A 215 -4.71 17.98 25.65
N LEU A 216 -4.26 16.81 25.18
CA LEU A 216 -2.84 16.41 25.21
C LEU A 216 -1.94 17.35 24.39
N LEU A 217 -2.45 17.94 23.29
CA LEU A 217 -1.70 18.96 22.53
C LEU A 217 -1.38 20.21 23.36
N HIS A 218 -2.12 20.51 24.44
CA HIS A 218 -1.77 21.61 25.34
C HIS A 218 -0.75 21.23 26.42
N GLU A 219 -0.55 19.93 26.65
CA GLU A 219 0.40 19.42 27.64
C GLU A 219 1.80 19.20 27.07
N VAL A 220 1.96 19.15 25.73
CA VAL A 220 3.27 18.94 25.11
C VAL A 220 4.19 20.16 25.20
N GLU A 221 5.30 20.02 25.92
CA GLU A 221 6.25 21.12 26.14
C GLU A 221 7.12 21.47 24.92
N TRP A 222 7.15 20.60 23.89
CA TRP A 222 8.05 20.74 22.76
C TRP A 222 7.46 21.55 21.59
N MET A 223 6.13 21.77 21.57
CA MET A 223 5.45 22.61 20.58
C MET A 223 5.21 24.02 21.12
N ASP A 224 5.27 25.04 20.24
CA ASP A 224 4.78 26.39 20.57
C ASP A 224 3.26 26.52 20.39
N SER A 225 2.69 27.57 20.99
CA SER A 225 1.23 27.80 20.96
C SER A 225 0.67 27.92 19.54
N SER A 226 1.41 28.54 18.61
CA SER A 226 0.99 28.64 17.20
C SER A 226 0.91 27.29 16.51
N THR A 227 1.87 26.40 16.76
CA THR A 227 1.87 25.04 16.23
C THR A 227 0.72 24.22 16.82
N ILE A 228 0.46 24.37 18.13
CA ILE A 228 -0.64 23.71 18.82
C ILE A 228 -1.99 24.09 18.19
N GLU A 229 -2.22 25.39 17.94
CA GLU A 229 -3.45 25.86 17.29
C GLU A 229 -3.66 25.21 15.91
N VAL A 230 -2.64 25.20 15.05
CA VAL A 230 -2.75 24.58 13.71
C VAL A 230 -2.88 23.06 13.79
N ALA A 231 -2.25 22.41 14.77
CA ALA A 231 -2.40 20.97 15.00
C ALA A 231 -3.84 20.61 15.44
N GLN A 232 -4.46 21.43 16.28
CA GLN A 232 -5.86 21.28 16.67
C GLN A 232 -6.81 21.52 15.50
N GLU A 233 -6.55 22.54 14.66
CA GLU A 233 -7.32 22.75 13.43
C GLU A 233 -7.31 21.50 12.54
N LYS A 234 -6.13 20.88 12.38
CA LYS A 234 -6.01 19.63 11.63
C LYS A 234 -6.76 18.47 12.28
N ALA A 235 -6.60 18.27 13.59
CA ALA A 235 -7.27 17.20 14.33
C ALA A 235 -8.80 17.32 14.25
N ASN A 236 -9.31 18.55 14.32
CA ASN A 236 -10.74 18.87 14.21
C ASN A 236 -11.27 18.74 12.78
N ALA A 237 -10.41 18.88 11.78
CA ALA A 237 -10.75 18.69 10.37
C ALA A 237 -10.72 17.22 9.92
N ILE A 238 -10.29 16.28 10.77
CA ILE A 238 -10.25 14.86 10.43
C ILE A 238 -11.66 14.35 10.09
N VAL A 239 -11.84 13.88 8.85
CA VAL A 239 -13.08 13.26 8.39
C VAL A 239 -13.16 11.83 8.91
N GLU A 240 -14.32 11.42 9.40
CA GLU A 240 -14.56 10.09 9.97
C GLU A 240 -15.46 9.22 9.06
N ARG A 241 -14.97 8.03 8.69
CA ARG A 241 -15.71 7.03 7.90
C ARG A 241 -15.87 5.75 8.72
N ILE A 242 -17.12 5.36 9.01
CA ILE A 242 -17.41 4.29 9.98
C ILE A 242 -18.38 3.25 9.39
N GLY A 243 -17.98 1.99 9.43
CA GLY A 243 -18.74 0.83 8.98
C GLY A 243 -18.73 0.69 7.45
N TYR A 244 -19.50 1.53 6.77
CA TYR A 244 -19.67 1.44 5.32
C TYR A 244 -20.16 2.73 4.64
N PRO A 245 -19.86 2.92 3.34
CA PRO A 245 -20.39 4.02 2.55
C PRO A 245 -21.89 3.84 2.26
N PRO A 246 -22.74 4.85 2.47
CA PRO A 246 -24.19 4.73 2.21
C PRO A 246 -24.53 4.34 0.77
N TYR A 247 -23.71 4.74 -0.21
CA TYR A 247 -23.99 4.51 -1.63
C TYR A 247 -24.02 3.03 -2.03
N ILE A 248 -23.38 2.11 -1.27
CA ILE A 248 -23.41 0.68 -1.60
C ILE A 248 -24.77 0.03 -1.32
N LEU A 249 -25.61 0.69 -0.52
CA LEU A 249 -26.99 0.24 -0.27
C LEU A 249 -27.93 0.60 -1.41
N ASN A 250 -27.50 1.43 -2.36
CA ASN A 250 -28.27 1.77 -3.55
C ASN A 250 -27.96 0.78 -4.68
N ASP A 251 -28.95 0.01 -5.12
CA ASP A 251 -28.81 -1.03 -6.15
C ASP A 251 -28.30 -0.47 -7.48
N THR A 252 -28.80 0.69 -7.88
CA THR A 252 -28.40 1.34 -9.14
C THR A 252 -26.94 1.76 -9.08
N VAL A 253 -26.50 2.39 -7.98
CA VAL A 253 -25.11 2.81 -7.82
C VAL A 253 -24.18 1.60 -7.81
N LEU A 254 -24.48 0.60 -6.98
CA LEU A 254 -23.65 -0.59 -6.85
C LEU A 254 -23.58 -1.40 -8.17
N THR A 255 -24.68 -1.53 -8.89
CA THR A 255 -24.70 -2.21 -10.20
C THR A 255 -23.87 -1.44 -11.23
N ASN A 256 -23.99 -0.11 -11.26
CA ASN A 256 -23.23 0.73 -12.18
C ASN A 256 -21.71 0.67 -11.93
N MET A 257 -21.27 0.49 -10.68
CA MET A 257 -19.85 0.31 -10.37
C MET A 257 -19.25 -0.88 -11.12
N TYR A 258 -19.99 -1.97 -11.27
CA TYR A 258 -19.50 -3.21 -11.88
C TYR A 258 -20.05 -3.48 -13.28
N TYR A 259 -20.78 -2.52 -13.87
CA TYR A 259 -21.51 -2.69 -15.13
C TYR A 259 -20.62 -3.10 -16.32
N HIS A 260 -19.37 -2.65 -16.33
CA HIS A 260 -18.42 -2.95 -17.41
C HIS A 260 -17.60 -4.23 -17.20
N VAL A 261 -17.93 -5.02 -16.19
CA VAL A 261 -17.24 -6.27 -15.86
C VAL A 261 -18.16 -7.44 -16.14
N ASP A 262 -17.78 -8.28 -17.09
CA ASP A 262 -18.49 -9.51 -17.43
C ASP A 262 -17.62 -10.72 -17.05
N TYR A 263 -18.14 -11.57 -16.17
CA TYR A 263 -17.47 -12.75 -15.66
C TYR A 263 -18.15 -14.01 -16.17
N GLN A 264 -17.35 -14.98 -16.62
CA GLN A 264 -17.84 -16.26 -17.11
C GLN A 264 -17.48 -17.37 -16.13
N SER A 265 -18.46 -18.20 -15.73
CA SER A 265 -18.28 -19.18 -14.64
C SER A 265 -17.14 -20.17 -14.88
N ASP A 266 -16.89 -20.55 -16.13
CA ASP A 266 -15.95 -21.60 -16.50
C ASP A 266 -14.55 -21.07 -16.84
N PHE A 267 -14.38 -19.74 -16.91
CA PHE A 267 -13.17 -19.08 -17.42
C PHE A 267 -12.47 -18.24 -16.34
N TYR A 268 -12.00 -18.90 -15.28
CA TYR A 268 -11.38 -18.20 -14.14
C TYR A 268 -10.16 -17.37 -14.52
N PHE A 269 -9.30 -17.88 -15.41
CA PHE A 269 -8.09 -17.14 -15.80
C PHE A 269 -8.43 -15.87 -16.59
N GLU A 270 -9.39 -15.97 -17.50
CA GLU A 270 -9.91 -14.85 -18.27
C GLU A 270 -10.59 -13.83 -17.35
N ASN A 271 -11.38 -14.28 -16.36
CA ASN A 271 -11.97 -13.40 -15.36
C ASN A 271 -10.90 -12.59 -14.62
N VAL A 272 -9.80 -13.23 -14.20
CA VAL A 272 -8.66 -12.54 -13.57
C VAL A 272 -8.08 -11.47 -14.50
N LEU A 273 -7.89 -11.77 -15.79
CA LEU A 273 -7.39 -10.80 -16.76
C LEU A 273 -8.37 -9.65 -17.01
N THR A 274 -9.66 -9.95 -17.08
CA THR A 274 -10.74 -8.96 -17.19
C THR A 274 -10.69 -7.99 -16.00
N THR A 275 -10.57 -8.51 -14.78
CA THR A 275 -10.46 -7.68 -13.57
C THR A 275 -9.21 -6.79 -13.59
N ILE A 276 -8.05 -7.33 -13.95
CA ILE A 276 -6.79 -6.56 -14.03
C ILE A 276 -6.93 -5.42 -15.04
N LYS A 277 -7.47 -5.71 -16.23
CA LYS A 277 -7.70 -4.71 -17.27
C LYS A 277 -8.68 -3.64 -16.80
N TRP A 278 -9.78 -4.05 -16.16
CA TRP A 278 -10.80 -3.14 -15.66
C TRP A 278 -10.25 -2.19 -14.59
N ASN A 279 -9.53 -2.70 -13.59
CA ASN A 279 -8.89 -1.89 -12.55
C ASN A 279 -7.89 -0.89 -13.15
N ALA A 280 -7.06 -1.33 -14.10
CA ALA A 280 -6.12 -0.44 -14.78
C ALA A 280 -6.84 0.67 -15.55
N MET A 281 -7.92 0.35 -16.27
CA MET A 281 -8.71 1.35 -17.01
C MET A 281 -9.39 2.36 -16.08
N ILE A 282 -9.96 1.94 -14.95
CA ILE A 282 -10.56 2.86 -13.98
C ILE A 282 -9.49 3.82 -13.45
N ASN A 283 -8.34 3.30 -13.03
CA ASN A 283 -7.27 4.10 -12.47
C ASN A 283 -6.73 5.13 -13.49
N LEU A 284 -6.51 4.72 -14.75
CA LEU A 284 -6.09 5.66 -15.81
C LEU A 284 -7.13 6.77 -16.06
N LYS A 285 -8.42 6.45 -16.00
CA LYS A 285 -9.52 7.40 -16.20
C LYS A 285 -9.68 8.43 -15.08
N GLN A 286 -9.02 8.25 -13.94
CA GLN A 286 -9.01 9.26 -12.87
C GLN A 286 -8.20 10.50 -13.26
N LEU A 287 -7.29 10.40 -14.24
CA LEU A 287 -6.54 11.57 -14.69
C LEU A 287 -7.47 12.64 -15.28
N GLY A 288 -7.36 13.86 -14.76
CA GLY A 288 -8.19 15.00 -15.16
C GLY A 288 -9.56 15.07 -14.48
N GLN A 289 -9.90 14.12 -13.61
CA GLN A 289 -11.08 14.18 -12.76
C GLN A 289 -10.73 14.79 -11.39
N PRO A 290 -11.67 15.50 -10.74
CA PRO A 290 -11.49 15.90 -9.35
C PRO A 290 -11.43 14.66 -8.45
N VAL A 291 -10.76 14.79 -7.30
CA VAL A 291 -10.77 13.75 -6.26
C VAL A 291 -12.20 13.59 -5.75
N ASP A 292 -12.69 12.35 -5.73
CA ASP A 292 -13.98 12.03 -5.10
C ASP A 292 -13.80 11.91 -3.58
N ASN A 293 -14.31 12.91 -2.86
CA ASN A 293 -14.23 12.93 -1.40
C ASN A 293 -15.16 11.91 -0.74
N GLU A 294 -16.16 11.39 -1.44
CA GLU A 294 -17.05 10.34 -0.93
C GLU A 294 -16.51 8.93 -1.16
N GLU A 295 -15.50 8.76 -2.01
CA GLU A 295 -14.87 7.46 -2.26
C GLU A 295 -14.08 6.98 -1.03
N TRP A 296 -14.39 5.78 -0.55
CA TRP A 296 -13.69 5.14 0.56
C TRP A 296 -12.39 4.48 0.10
N LEU A 297 -11.35 4.57 0.93
CA LEU A 297 -10.06 3.93 0.68
C LEU A 297 -10.14 2.40 0.57
N THR A 298 -11.09 1.79 1.28
CA THR A 298 -11.18 0.34 1.46
C THR A 298 -12.63 -0.11 1.60
N PRO A 299 -13.00 -1.33 1.17
CA PRO A 299 -14.36 -1.83 1.31
C PRO A 299 -14.73 -2.20 2.77
N PRO A 300 -16.04 -2.31 3.09
CA PRO A 300 -16.52 -2.57 4.45
C PRO A 300 -16.07 -3.88 5.11
N ALA A 301 -15.85 -4.94 4.33
CA ALA A 301 -15.56 -6.29 4.83
C ALA A 301 -14.06 -6.51 5.14
N VAL A 302 -13.37 -5.47 5.61
CA VAL A 302 -11.93 -5.50 5.92
C VAL A 302 -11.73 -5.40 7.43
N VAL A 303 -10.88 -6.28 7.97
CA VAL A 303 -10.49 -6.26 9.39
C VAL A 303 -9.20 -5.45 9.54
N ASN A 304 -9.33 -4.12 9.47
CA ASN A 304 -8.23 -3.18 9.68
C ASN A 304 -8.80 -1.77 9.93
N ALA A 305 -7.96 -0.77 10.21
CA ALA A 305 -8.31 0.65 10.17
C ALA A 305 -7.25 1.42 9.37
N PHE A 306 -7.58 2.64 8.93
CA PHE A 306 -6.71 3.40 8.04
C PHE A 306 -6.83 4.91 8.26
N TYR A 307 -5.71 5.60 8.06
CA TYR A 307 -5.63 7.06 7.90
C TYR A 307 -5.15 7.41 6.49
N SER A 308 -5.80 8.39 5.86
CA SER A 308 -5.41 8.94 4.56
C SER A 308 -4.90 10.38 4.72
N SER A 309 -3.58 10.59 4.55
CA SER A 309 -3.00 11.93 4.66
C SER A 309 -3.54 12.91 3.61
N THR A 310 -3.86 12.45 2.40
CA THR A 310 -4.36 13.31 1.31
C THR A 310 -5.84 13.67 1.41
N LYS A 311 -6.61 12.95 2.24
CA LYS A 311 -8.02 13.27 2.53
C LYS A 311 -8.23 13.76 3.97
N ASN A 312 -7.18 13.77 4.79
CA ASN A 312 -7.25 13.96 6.24
C ASN A 312 -8.41 13.15 6.85
N GLU A 313 -8.43 11.84 6.56
CA GLU A 313 -9.58 10.96 6.83
C GLU A 313 -9.14 9.73 7.63
N ILE A 314 -9.92 9.38 8.67
CA ILE A 314 -9.84 8.09 9.38
C ILE A 314 -11.00 7.18 8.95
N LEU A 315 -10.70 5.91 8.69
CA LEU A 315 -11.66 4.94 8.18
C LEU A 315 -11.63 3.64 8.99
N PHE A 316 -12.78 3.28 9.56
CA PHE A 316 -13.02 2.04 10.30
C PHE A 316 -14.08 1.21 9.56
N PRO A 317 -13.70 0.21 8.74
CA PRO A 317 -14.64 -0.66 8.04
C PRO A 317 -15.48 -1.47 9.03
N ALA A 318 -16.64 -1.95 8.59
CA ALA A 318 -17.51 -2.82 9.38
C ALA A 318 -16.77 -4.06 9.91
N GLY A 319 -15.80 -4.57 9.15
CA GLY A 319 -15.01 -5.74 9.53
C GLY A 319 -14.12 -5.58 10.77
N ILE A 320 -13.69 -4.38 11.18
CA ILE A 320 -12.91 -4.23 12.44
C ILE A 320 -13.81 -4.02 13.67
N LEU A 321 -15.06 -3.61 13.47
CA LEU A 321 -16.02 -3.29 14.54
C LEU A 321 -16.68 -4.55 15.12
N GLN A 322 -15.86 -5.51 15.51
CA GLN A 322 -16.25 -6.80 16.08
C GLN A 322 -15.21 -7.27 17.13
N PRO A 323 -15.49 -8.33 17.92
CA PRO A 323 -14.51 -8.88 18.84
C PRO A 323 -13.20 -9.28 18.13
N PRO A 324 -12.03 -9.07 18.76
CA PRO A 324 -11.84 -8.58 20.13
C PRO A 324 -11.88 -7.06 20.28
N PHE A 325 -11.93 -6.29 19.18
CA PHE A 325 -11.81 -4.83 19.22
C PHE A 325 -13.04 -4.13 19.79
N TYR A 326 -14.24 -4.60 19.42
CA TYR A 326 -15.50 -4.00 19.85
C TYR A 326 -16.58 -5.05 20.11
N SER A 327 -17.36 -4.83 21.16
CA SER A 327 -18.67 -5.48 21.33
C SER A 327 -19.58 -4.60 22.17
N LYS A 328 -20.87 -4.55 21.81
CA LYS A 328 -21.89 -3.91 22.66
C LYS A 328 -22.03 -4.56 24.04
N GLY A 329 -21.67 -5.84 24.17
CA GLY A 329 -21.69 -6.56 25.43
C GLY A 329 -20.46 -6.30 26.32
N TYR A 330 -19.44 -5.59 25.82
CA TYR A 330 -18.25 -5.31 26.59
C TYR A 330 -18.43 -4.10 27.52
N PRO A 331 -17.80 -4.13 28.71
CA PRO A 331 -17.61 -2.92 29.51
C PRO A 331 -16.89 -1.84 28.70
N LYS A 332 -17.20 -0.57 28.94
CA LYS A 332 -16.61 0.56 28.21
C LYS A 332 -15.08 0.48 28.12
N PHE A 333 -14.40 0.20 29.23
CA PHE A 333 -12.94 0.12 29.26
C PHE A 333 -12.35 -0.91 28.29
N MET A 334 -13.05 -2.02 28.00
CA MET A 334 -12.59 -2.99 27.00
C MET A 334 -12.76 -2.45 25.58
N ASN A 335 -13.87 -1.75 25.30
CA ASN A 335 -14.05 -1.09 24.01
C ASN A 335 -13.03 0.04 23.80
N TYR A 336 -12.74 0.85 24.83
CA TYR A 336 -11.69 1.87 24.76
C TYR A 336 -10.29 1.26 24.62
N GLY A 337 -9.99 0.14 25.30
CA GLY A 337 -8.72 -0.57 25.16
C GLY A 337 -8.56 -1.33 23.84
N GLY A 338 -9.68 -1.72 23.20
CA GLY A 338 -9.72 -2.34 21.89
C GLY A 338 -9.83 -1.29 20.79
N ILE A 339 -11.05 -1.06 20.29
CA ILE A 339 -11.28 -0.12 19.18
C ILE A 339 -10.92 1.33 19.53
N GLY A 340 -11.00 1.75 20.80
CA GLY A 340 -10.56 3.09 21.19
C GLY A 340 -9.06 3.31 20.99
N MET A 341 -8.22 2.32 21.29
CA MET A 341 -6.78 2.38 21.00
C MET A 341 -6.53 2.51 19.50
N VAL A 342 -7.25 1.72 18.68
CA VAL A 342 -7.16 1.80 17.21
C VAL A 342 -7.61 3.17 16.70
N ILE A 343 -8.67 3.76 17.27
CA ILE A 343 -9.10 5.12 16.92
C ILE A 343 -8.00 6.15 17.23
N GLY A 344 -7.39 6.07 18.41
CA GLY A 344 -6.26 6.92 18.76
C GLY A 344 -5.09 6.76 17.79
N HIS A 345 -4.77 5.51 17.42
CA HIS A 345 -3.72 5.20 16.43
C HIS A 345 -3.96 5.89 15.09
N GLU A 346 -5.17 5.78 14.52
CA GLU A 346 -5.48 6.43 13.23
C GLU A 346 -5.49 7.96 13.31
N ILE A 347 -5.88 8.55 14.45
CA ILE A 347 -5.78 10.01 14.66
C ILE A 347 -4.31 10.42 14.72
N THR A 348 -3.46 9.68 15.45
CA THR A 348 -2.03 9.95 15.57
C THR A 348 -1.29 9.83 14.23
N HIS A 349 -1.76 8.98 13.30
CA HIS A 349 -1.22 8.95 11.94
C HIS A 349 -1.34 10.28 11.19
N GLY A 350 -2.24 11.18 11.59
CA GLY A 350 -2.25 12.56 11.10
C GLY A 350 -1.05 13.40 11.52
N PHE A 351 -0.27 12.96 12.51
CA PHE A 351 0.80 13.75 13.14
C PHE A 351 2.12 12.99 13.25
N ASP A 352 2.20 11.76 12.72
CA ASP A 352 3.44 11.01 12.64
C ASP A 352 4.42 11.62 11.60
N ASP A 353 5.56 10.96 11.39
CA ASP A 353 6.62 11.44 10.51
C ASP A 353 6.17 11.69 9.06
N LYS A 354 5.12 10.99 8.60
CA LYS A 354 4.51 11.16 7.28
C LYS A 354 3.30 12.09 7.35
N GLY A 355 2.39 11.86 8.29
CA GLY A 355 1.16 12.60 8.46
C GLY A 355 1.38 14.09 8.67
N ARG A 356 2.40 14.45 9.47
CA ARG A 356 2.74 15.87 9.75
C ARG A 356 3.08 16.67 8.49
N GLN A 357 3.47 16.04 7.39
CA GLN A 357 3.86 16.74 6.16
C GLN A 357 2.64 17.24 5.36
N TYR A 358 1.43 16.86 5.78
CA TYR A 358 0.18 17.24 5.13
C TYR A 358 -0.62 18.19 6.00
N ASP A 359 -1.20 19.23 5.43
CA ASP A 359 -2.09 20.14 6.16
C ASP A 359 -3.49 19.55 6.39
N LYS A 360 -4.39 20.33 7.01
CA LYS A 360 -5.77 19.91 7.34
C LYS A 360 -6.62 19.55 6.11
N ASP A 361 -6.25 20.04 4.94
CA ASP A 361 -6.96 19.83 3.67
C ASP A 361 -6.30 18.71 2.84
N GLY A 362 -5.27 18.06 3.40
CA GLY A 362 -4.55 16.95 2.77
C GLY A 362 -3.51 17.36 1.73
N ASN A 363 -3.06 18.63 1.73
CA ASN A 363 -2.01 19.08 0.84
C ASN A 363 -0.64 18.85 1.47
N LEU A 364 0.31 18.31 0.70
CA LEU A 364 1.72 18.24 1.11
C LEU A 364 2.27 19.67 1.23
N LYS A 365 2.50 20.11 2.46
CA LYS A 365 2.87 21.48 2.81
C LYS A 365 3.58 21.50 4.15
N GLN A 366 4.69 22.23 4.26
CA GLN A 366 5.31 22.50 5.56
C GLN A 366 4.46 23.53 6.31
N TRP A 367 3.79 23.11 7.38
CA TRP A 367 2.98 23.96 8.28
C TRP A 367 3.54 24.01 9.72
N TRP A 368 4.70 23.38 9.95
CA TRP A 368 5.51 23.54 11.16
C TRP A 368 6.78 24.32 10.83
N ASP A 369 7.22 25.14 11.77
CA ASP A 369 8.53 25.78 11.69
C ASP A 369 9.66 24.75 11.88
N ASP A 370 10.83 25.02 11.29
CA ASP A 370 11.98 24.11 11.31
C ASP A 370 12.38 23.71 12.75
N VAL A 371 12.28 24.64 13.70
CA VAL A 371 12.59 24.39 15.11
C VAL A 371 11.66 23.33 15.72
N VAL A 372 10.38 23.37 15.38
CA VAL A 372 9.38 22.38 15.85
C VAL A 372 9.64 21.04 15.19
N ILE A 373 9.99 21.02 13.89
CA ILE A 373 10.37 19.79 13.18
C ILE A 373 11.60 19.14 13.82
N GLU A 374 12.61 19.92 14.20
CA GLU A 374 13.78 19.40 14.91
C GLU A 374 13.41 18.84 16.28
N ARG A 375 12.56 19.54 17.05
CA ARG A 375 12.07 19.05 18.33
C ARG A 375 11.26 17.77 18.19
N PHE A 376 10.38 17.68 17.20
CA PHE A 376 9.66 16.45 16.86
C PHE A 376 10.65 15.31 16.57
N LYS A 377 11.63 15.53 15.69
CA LYS A 377 12.68 14.54 15.40
C LYS A 377 13.39 14.07 16.67
N ASN A 378 13.71 14.98 17.59
CA ASN A 378 14.31 14.62 18.88
C ASN A 378 13.39 13.74 19.74
N GLN A 379 12.09 14.04 19.80
CA GLN A 379 11.12 13.19 20.51
C GLN A 379 11.02 11.79 19.86
N THR A 380 10.98 11.75 18.53
CA THR A 380 10.89 10.49 17.78
C THR A 380 12.14 9.61 17.94
N GLN A 381 13.31 10.23 18.16
CA GLN A 381 14.57 9.53 18.35
C GLN A 381 14.53 8.61 19.58
N CYS A 382 13.85 9.01 20.65
CA CYS A 382 13.68 8.17 21.85
C CYS A 382 12.96 6.85 21.52
N MET A 383 11.91 6.90 20.70
CA MET A 383 11.18 5.71 20.25
C MET A 383 12.02 4.85 19.31
N ILE A 384 12.81 5.47 18.41
CA ILE A 384 13.75 4.73 17.55
C ILE A 384 14.74 3.93 18.39
N GLU A 385 15.31 4.55 19.43
CA GLU A 385 16.26 3.91 20.33
C GLU A 385 15.61 2.82 21.19
N GLN A 386 14.45 3.11 21.79
CA GLN A 386 13.74 2.16 22.65
C GLN A 386 13.45 0.86 21.89
N TYR A 387 12.75 0.98 20.76
CA TYR A 387 12.30 -0.20 20.03
C TYR A 387 13.41 -0.83 19.19
N GLY A 388 14.38 -0.05 18.71
CA GLY A 388 15.57 -0.57 18.02
C GLY A 388 16.42 -1.52 18.86
N ASN A 389 16.24 -1.48 20.19
CA ASN A 389 16.90 -2.38 21.14
C ASN A 389 16.13 -3.68 21.40
N TYR A 390 14.91 -3.85 20.88
CA TYR A 390 14.17 -5.09 21.03
C TYR A 390 14.64 -6.14 20.03
N LEU A 391 15.20 -7.24 20.54
CA LEU A 391 15.48 -8.45 19.78
C LEU A 391 14.19 -9.24 19.60
N VAL A 392 13.88 -9.63 18.36
CA VAL A 392 12.82 -10.59 18.04
C VAL A 392 13.48 -11.97 17.88
N PRO A 393 13.38 -12.89 18.87
CA PRO A 393 14.11 -14.16 18.86
C PRO A 393 13.78 -15.03 17.64
N GLU A 394 12.52 -15.00 17.20
CA GLU A 394 12.02 -15.78 16.06
C GLU A 394 12.63 -15.32 14.73
N ALA A 395 12.95 -14.03 14.62
CA ALA A 395 13.62 -13.45 13.47
C ALA A 395 15.15 -13.39 13.64
N ASN A 396 15.65 -13.61 14.85
CA ASN A 396 17.05 -13.38 15.26
C ASN A 396 17.58 -12.00 14.83
N MET A 397 16.72 -10.99 14.90
CA MET A 397 17.01 -9.62 14.46
C MET A 397 16.39 -8.62 15.42
N ASN A 398 17.05 -7.48 15.58
CA ASN A 398 16.43 -6.34 16.26
C ASN A 398 15.36 -5.70 15.38
N VAL A 399 14.32 -5.13 16.02
CA VAL A 399 13.29 -4.36 15.32
C VAL A 399 13.95 -3.17 14.62
N ARG A 400 13.62 -2.96 13.34
CA ARG A 400 14.02 -1.74 12.59
C ARG A 400 12.88 -0.74 12.62
N ILE A 401 13.07 0.36 13.36
CA ILE A 401 12.03 1.37 13.59
C ILE A 401 11.93 2.41 12.50
N THR A 402 12.97 2.62 11.70
CA THR A 402 12.89 3.55 10.56
C THR A 402 11.79 3.14 9.55
N SER A 403 11.50 1.85 9.39
CA SER A 403 10.39 1.34 8.57
C SER A 403 9.07 1.21 9.35
N THR A 404 9.12 0.91 10.65
CA THR A 404 7.94 0.69 11.51
C THR A 404 7.49 1.92 12.32
N PHE A 405 8.18 3.07 12.25
CA PHE A 405 7.86 4.27 13.04
C PHE A 405 6.41 4.72 12.88
N HIS A 406 5.86 4.57 11.66
CA HIS A 406 4.45 4.84 11.34
C HIS A 406 3.52 3.98 12.21
N SER A 407 3.72 2.66 12.18
CA SER A 407 2.90 1.67 12.88
C SER A 407 3.23 1.50 14.36
N SER A 408 4.40 1.99 14.78
CA SER A 408 4.96 1.84 16.13
C SER A 408 4.81 3.10 16.96
N MET A 409 4.21 4.18 16.43
CA MET A 409 3.78 5.32 17.23
C MET A 409 2.59 4.83 18.07
N PRO A 410 2.79 4.47 19.35
CA PRO A 410 1.67 4.13 20.18
C PRO A 410 0.93 5.43 20.50
N PRO A 411 -0.35 5.40 20.90
CA PRO A 411 -1.03 6.55 21.48
C PRO A 411 -0.42 7.03 22.83
N PHE A 412 0.78 6.60 23.17
CA PHE A 412 1.53 7.03 24.35
C PHE A 412 2.47 8.18 23.95
N ILE A 413 1.87 9.34 23.66
CA ILE A 413 2.55 10.61 23.92
C ILE A 413 2.20 10.91 25.38
N ASN A 414 3.02 10.40 26.29
CA ASN A 414 3.00 10.80 27.71
C ASN A 414 3.99 11.94 27.93
#